data_AF-A0AA37LMK3-F1
#
_entry.id   AF-A0AA37LMK3-F1
#
_cell.length_a   1.000
_cell.length_b   1.000
_cell.length_c   1.000
_cell.angle_alpha   90.00
_cell.angle_beta   90.00
_cell.angle_gamma   90.00
#
_symmetry.space_group_name_H-M   'P 1'
#
loop_
_entity.id
_entity.type
_entity.pdbx_description
1 polymer ?
#
loop_
_entity_poly.entity_id
_entity_poly.type
_entity_poly.pdbx_seq_one_letter_code
_entity_poly.pdbx_strand_id
1 'polypeptide(L)'
;MPVVLGLGAAFGAWQGVFQVTGGRLRGWTEGKLDEAEFDNKIAQRQAKRRPIEETIAEIGEGRGIRPPGYEERRRERLKEKYGVEINPVKATVE
;
A
#
# COMPACT_ATOMS: atom_id res chain seq x y z
N MET A 1 34.14 -19.08 -12.47
CA MET A 1 33.51 -17.82 -12.04
C MET A 1 31.98 -17.84 -11.92
N PRO A 2 31.16 -18.52 -12.77
CA PRO A 2 29.69 -18.43 -12.64
C PRO A 2 29.14 -19.04 -11.35
N VAL A 3 29.77 -20.11 -10.85
CA VAL A 3 29.39 -20.77 -9.59
C VAL A 3 29.55 -19.84 -8.38
N VAL A 4 30.65 -19.08 -8.32
CA VAL A 4 30.92 -18.15 -7.21
C VAL A 4 29.91 -17.01 -7.20
N LEU A 5 29.58 -16.47 -8.38
CA LEU A 5 28.56 -15.43 -8.52
C LEU A 5 27.15 -15.96 -8.17
N GLY A 6 26.80 -17.16 -8.61
CA GLY A 6 25.52 -17.78 -8.31
C GLY A 6 25.32 -18.04 -6.81
N LEU A 7 26.33 -18.63 -6.16
CA LEU A 7 26.28 -18.88 -4.71
C LEU A 7 26.30 -17.58 -3.91
N GLY A 8 27.10 -16.60 -4.32
CA GLY A 8 27.13 -15.28 -3.69
C GLY A 8 25.79 -14.54 -3.78
N ALA A 9 25.17 -14.52 -4.96
CA ALA A 9 23.87 -13.90 -5.17
C ALA A 9 22.76 -14.63 -4.39
N ALA A 10 22.75 -15.96 -4.39
CA ALA A 10 21.76 -16.76 -3.66
C ALA A 10 21.88 -16.54 -2.14
N PHE A 11 23.11 -16.56 -1.60
CA PHE A 11 23.33 -16.32 -0.18
C PHE A 11 23.01 -14.88 0.21
N GLY A 12 23.35 -13.90 -0.64
CA GLY A 12 23.00 -12.50 -0.43
C GLY A 12 21.48 -12.28 -0.40
N ALA A 13 20.74 -12.89 -1.34
CA ALA A 13 19.28 -12.83 -1.34
C ALA A 13 18.68 -13.49 -0.08
N TRP A 14 19.20 -14.65 0.32
CA TRP A 14 18.79 -15.33 1.55
C TRP A 14 18.98 -14.45 2.79
N GLN A 15 20.17 -13.86 2.95
CA GLN A 15 20.48 -12.97 4.08
C GLN A 15 19.62 -11.71 4.04
N GLY A 16 19.37 -11.15 2.85
CA GLY A 16 18.47 -10.02 2.67
C GLY A 16 17.05 -10.33 3.14
N VAL A 17 16.50 -11.48 2.75
CA VAL A 17 15.19 -11.95 3.24
C VAL A 17 15.21 -12.10 4.76
N PHE A 18 16.22 -12.79 5.31
CA PHE A 18 16.33 -13.01 6.75
C PHE A 18 16.32 -11.70 7.54
N GLN A 19 17.04 -10.69 7.07
CA GLN A 19 17.07 -9.37 7.70
C GLN A 19 15.74 -8.62 7.56
N VAL A 20 15.13 -8.59 6.36
CA VAL A 20 13.82 -7.95 6.14
C VAL A 20 12.73 -8.58 7.01
N THR A 21 12.81 -9.88 7.27
CA THR A 21 11.86 -10.59 8.15
C THR A 21 12.15 -10.45 9.64
N GLY A 22 13.15 -9.67 10.04
CA GLY A 22 13.45 -9.38 11.45
C GLY A 22 14.60 -10.18 12.07
N GLY A 23 15.41 -10.88 11.26
CA GLY A 23 16.70 -11.43 11.67
C GLY A 23 16.65 -12.45 12.81
N ARG A 24 15.51 -13.11 13.02
CA ARG A 24 15.27 -14.02 14.15
C ARG A 24 14.74 -15.35 13.63
N LEU A 25 15.24 -16.44 14.20
CA LEU A 25 14.74 -17.80 13.96
C LEU A 25 13.62 -18.20 14.92
N ARG A 26 13.31 -17.34 15.91
CA ARG A 26 12.23 -17.51 16.88
C ARG A 26 11.21 -16.39 16.70
N GLY A 27 9.96 -16.68 17.07
CA GLY A 27 8.87 -15.70 17.07
C GLY A 27 9.13 -14.53 18.03
N TRP A 28 8.33 -13.48 17.87
CA TRP A 28 8.40 -12.29 18.72
C TRP A 28 7.76 -12.57 20.08
N THR A 29 8.46 -13.30 20.96
CA THR A 29 7.99 -13.62 22.31
C THR A 29 8.61 -12.67 23.32
N GLU A 30 8.38 -11.38 23.16
CA GLU A 30 8.76 -10.36 24.13
C GLU A 30 7.52 -9.92 24.91
N GLY A 31 7.23 -10.65 25.99
CA GLY A 31 6.37 -10.20 27.08
C GLY A 31 4.85 -10.36 26.92
N LYS A 32 4.30 -11.34 27.66
CA LYS A 32 2.87 -11.53 28.03
C LYS A 32 1.94 -12.04 26.92
N LEU A 33 1.72 -13.35 26.96
CA LEU A 33 0.93 -14.13 26.00
C LEU A 33 -0.59 -13.86 26.03
N ASP A 34 -1.13 -13.20 27.06
CA ASP A 34 -2.59 -13.15 27.23
C ASP A 34 -3.22 -11.77 26.95
N GLU A 35 -2.67 -10.68 27.50
CA GLU A 35 -3.27 -9.34 27.39
C GLU A 35 -2.83 -8.61 26.10
N ALA A 36 -1.55 -8.72 25.74
CA ALA A 36 -1.01 -8.14 24.51
C ALA A 36 -1.62 -8.79 23.25
N GLU A 37 -1.97 -10.09 23.30
CA GLU A 37 -2.58 -10.77 22.15
C GLU A 37 -3.97 -10.25 21.81
N PHE A 38 -4.79 -9.94 22.81
CA PHE A 38 -6.14 -9.42 22.59
C PHE A 38 -6.10 -8.01 21.99
N ASP A 39 -5.29 -7.11 22.58
CA ASP A 39 -5.13 -5.74 22.10
C ASP A 39 -4.51 -5.71 20.69
N ASN A 40 -3.52 -6.56 20.41
CA ASN A 40 -2.96 -6.71 19.07
C ASN A 40 -4.01 -7.17 18.06
N LYS A 41 -4.88 -8.12 18.43
CA LYS A 41 -5.98 -8.59 17.57
C LYS A 41 -7.02 -7.46 17.35
N ILE A 42 -7.27 -6.61 18.34
CA ILE A 42 -8.14 -5.44 18.19
C ILE A 42 -7.49 -4.41 17.26
N ALA A 43 -6.22 -4.06 17.49
CA ALA A 43 -5.49 -3.12 16.64
C ALA A 43 -5.48 -3.57 15.17
N GLN A 44 -5.23 -4.87 14.91
CA GLN A 44 -5.30 -5.43 13.57
C GLN A 44 -6.71 -5.36 12.96
N ARG A 45 -7.77 -5.50 13.75
CA ARG A 45 -9.16 -5.34 13.28
C ARG A 45 -9.51 -3.89 13.00
N GLN A 46 -9.07 -2.96 13.85
CA GLN A 46 -9.26 -1.52 13.66
C GLN A 46 -8.56 -1.03 12.39
N ALA A 47 -7.35 -1.55 12.11
CA ALA A 47 -6.60 -1.25 10.89
C ALA A 47 -7.27 -1.73 9.58
N LYS A 48 -8.32 -2.57 9.63
CA LYS A 48 -9.02 -3.03 8.42
C LYS A 48 -9.80 -1.92 7.70
N ARG A 49 -10.16 -0.84 8.40
CA ARG A 49 -10.83 0.33 7.82
C ARG A 49 -9.99 1.57 8.06
N ARG A 50 -9.14 1.88 7.09
CA ARG A 50 -8.31 3.09 7.09
C ARG A 50 -9.09 4.28 6.52
N PRO A 51 -8.90 5.50 7.05
CA PRO A 51 -9.42 6.70 6.41
C PRO A 51 -8.97 6.82 4.95
N ILE A 52 -9.85 7.33 4.10
CA ILE A 52 -9.54 7.48 2.67
C ILE A 52 -8.38 8.45 2.43
N GLU A 53 -8.23 9.46 3.29
CA GLU A 53 -7.15 10.45 3.26
C GLU A 53 -5.75 9.82 3.41
N GLU A 54 -5.63 8.87 4.34
CA GLU A 54 -4.39 8.11 4.57
C GLU A 54 -4.01 7.29 3.33
N THR A 55 -5.02 6.67 2.69
CA THR A 55 -4.82 5.90 1.45
C THR A 55 -4.38 6.79 0.30
N ILE A 56 -4.90 8.02 0.21
CA ILE A 56 -4.51 8.99 -0.83
C ILE A 56 -3.07 9.45 -0.62
N ALA A 57 -2.66 9.70 0.62
CA ALA A 57 -1.30 10.13 0.93
C ALA A 57 -0.26 9.06 0.56
N GLU A 58 -0.56 7.77 0.79
CA GLU A 58 0.38 6.67 0.53
C GLU A 58 0.39 6.19 -0.93
N ILE A 59 -0.79 5.97 -1.53
CA ILE A 59 -0.92 5.32 -2.84
C ILE A 59 -1.10 6.36 -3.97
N GLY A 60 -1.60 7.55 -3.64
CA GLY A 60 -1.98 8.56 -4.60
C GLY A 60 -3.33 8.31 -5.27
N GLU A 61 -3.77 9.27 -6.07
CA GLU A 61 -5.01 9.16 -6.85
C GLU A 61 -4.81 8.29 -8.10
N GLY A 62 -5.73 7.35 -8.35
CA GLY A 62 -5.68 6.50 -9.55
C GLY A 62 -6.08 5.05 -9.28
N ARG A 63 -6.09 4.23 -10.35
CA ARG A 63 -6.35 2.76 -10.29
C ARG A 63 -7.62 2.35 -9.51
N GLY A 64 -8.67 3.19 -9.55
CA GLY A 64 -9.94 2.95 -8.87
C GLY A 64 -10.16 3.76 -7.59
N ILE A 65 -9.13 4.43 -7.06
CA ILE A 65 -9.25 5.34 -5.91
C ILE A 65 -9.66 6.72 -6.44
N ARG A 66 -10.89 7.13 -6.13
CA ARG A 66 -11.47 8.40 -6.54
C ARG A 66 -11.91 9.20 -5.31
N PRO A 67 -11.08 10.13 -4.81
CA PRO A 67 -11.54 11.04 -3.77
C PRO A 67 -12.69 11.93 -4.26
N PRO A 68 -13.45 12.55 -3.33
CA PRO A 68 -14.33 13.65 -3.69
C PRO A 68 -13.54 14.74 -4.44
N GLY A 69 -14.09 15.23 -5.56
CA GLY A 69 -13.44 16.19 -6.46
C GLY A 69 -12.43 15.59 -7.47
N TYR A 70 -12.24 14.26 -7.50
CA TYR A 70 -11.33 13.60 -8.45
C TYR A 70 -11.69 13.88 -9.93
N GLU A 71 -12.97 13.97 -10.26
CA GLU A 71 -13.41 14.20 -11.63
C GLU A 71 -13.02 15.57 -12.15
N GLU A 72 -13.07 16.59 -11.29
CA GLU A 72 -12.69 17.97 -11.64
C GLU A 72 -11.19 18.08 -11.86
N ARG A 73 -10.38 17.57 -10.91
CA ARG A 73 -8.91 17.48 -11.06
C ARG A 73 -8.50 16.66 -12.28
N ARG A 74 -9.21 15.57 -12.57
CA ARG A 74 -8.97 14.77 -13.77
C ARG A 74 -9.28 15.56 -15.04
N ARG A 75 -10.31 16.40 -15.07
CA ARG A 75 -10.63 17.25 -16.21
C ARG A 75 -9.55 18.31 -16.44
N GLU A 76 -9.10 18.99 -15.39
CA GLU A 76 -8.00 19.95 -15.50
C GLU A 76 -6.74 19.29 -16.09
N ARG A 77 -6.36 18.12 -15.56
CA ARG A 77 -5.21 17.34 -16.06
C ARG A 77 -5.39 16.89 -17.52
N LEU A 78 -6.60 16.51 -17.94
CA LEU A 78 -6.87 16.06 -19.30
C LEU A 78 -6.96 17.23 -20.29
N LYS A 79 -7.48 18.38 -19.85
CA LYS A 79 -7.51 19.62 -20.61
C LYS A 79 -6.10 20.13 -20.86
N GLU A 80 -5.26 20.18 -19.82
CA GLU A 80 -3.86 20.59 -19.93
C GLU A 80 -3.06 19.65 -20.85
N LYS A 81 -3.22 18.34 -20.69
CA LYS A 81 -2.40 17.36 -21.41
C LYS A 81 -2.83 17.12 -22.86
N TYR A 82 -4.13 17.20 -23.15
CA TYR A 82 -4.69 16.79 -24.44
C TYR A 82 -5.57 17.84 -25.12
N GLY A 83 -5.84 18.98 -24.48
CA GLY A 83 -6.71 20.02 -25.03
C GLY A 83 -8.19 19.62 -25.16
N VAL A 84 -8.59 18.49 -24.56
CA VAL A 84 -9.96 17.96 -24.66
C VAL A 84 -10.76 18.39 -23.43
N GLU A 85 -11.84 19.15 -23.65
CA GLU A 85 -12.81 19.48 -22.61
C GLU A 85 -13.83 18.33 -22.46
N ILE A 86 -13.75 17.62 -21.33
CA ILE A 86 -14.69 16.55 -21.00
C ILE A 86 -15.86 17.16 -20.24
N ASN A 87 -17.01 17.26 -20.91
CA ASN A 87 -18.25 17.69 -20.27
C ASN A 87 -18.80 16.58 -19.36
N PRO A 88 -19.31 16.91 -18.15
CA PRO A 88 -20.06 15.95 -17.34
C PRO A 88 -21.31 15.53 -18.11
N VAL A 89 -21.39 14.27 -18.53
CA VAL A 89 -22.69 13.69 -18.81
C VAL A 89 -23.37 13.53 -17.46
N LYS A 90 -24.40 14.35 -17.18
CA LYS A 90 -25.28 14.16 -16.02
C LYS A 90 -25.93 12.79 -16.17
N ALA A 91 -25.48 11.81 -15.39
CA ALA A 91 -26.16 10.52 -15.24
C ALA A 91 -27.36 10.63 -14.29
N THR A 92 -28.22 11.63 -14.51
CA THR A 92 -29.55 11.72 -13.91
C THR A 92 -30.53 11.66 -15.05
N VAL A 93 -31.11 10.47 -15.23
CA VAL A 93 -32.33 10.29 -16.02
C VAL A 93 -33.46 10.81 -15.13
N GLU A 94 -34.09 11.92 -15.55
CA GLU A 94 -35.44 12.26 -15.09
C GLU A 94 -36.46 11.24 -15.65
#